data_AF-A0A970IX34-F1
#
_entry.id   AF-A0A970IX34-F1
#
_cell.length_a   1.000
_cell.length_b   1.000
_cell.length_c   1.000
_cell.angle_alpha   90.00
_cell.angle_beta   90.00
_cell.angle_gamma   90.00
#
_symmetry.space_group_name_H-M   'P 1'
#
loop_
_entity.id
_entity.type
_entity.pdbx_description
1 polymer ?
#
loop_
_entity_poly.entity_id
_entity_poly.type
_entity_poly.pdbx_seq_one_letter_code
_entity_poly.pdbx_strand_id
1 'polypeptide(L)'
;MSLIKCHLSYLLNKRAVVILTAAVVIAFFVCAINAAAVDAALGYRENNAIYFRTSFTTVKTMTVFSSIFLVCDFFSAKNSQYYYLISCDVSRVKYFTTKLYTVVLLQAGFVLLLYLLFNFAGVAFYAKYVFDARVVFSFFCLFIYAVYYGLAALAFYQALKNNYVIIFVFFLHLFSVITNEENEGLGRILNCFLLYLDTEGNFPYHPYHALLLIVLLFSFNLLFFLDKDL
;
A
#
# COMPACT_ATOMS: atom_id res chain seq x y z
N MET A 1 -18.37 -23.13 0.66
CA MET A 1 -17.64 -22.10 -0.13
C MET A 1 -16.53 -21.53 0.76
N SER A 2 -15.27 -21.40 0.30
CA SER A 2 -14.19 -20.95 1.21
C SER A 2 -14.39 -19.49 1.61
N LEU A 3 -14.14 -19.17 2.88
CA LEU A 3 -14.33 -17.83 3.45
C LEU A 3 -13.54 -16.75 2.69
N ILE A 4 -12.36 -17.10 2.16
CA ILE A 4 -11.54 -16.22 1.31
C ILE A 4 -12.23 -15.90 -0.03
N LYS A 5 -12.87 -16.89 -0.70
CA LYS A 5 -13.61 -16.63 -1.95
C LYS A 5 -14.77 -15.66 -1.72
N CYS A 6 -15.45 -15.80 -0.58
CA CYS A 6 -16.49 -14.89 -0.14
C CYS A 6 -15.93 -13.48 0.09
N HIS A 7 -14.84 -13.35 0.86
CA HIS A 7 -14.17 -12.06 1.06
C HIS A 7 -13.77 -11.37 -0.25
N LEU A 8 -13.22 -12.13 -1.21
CA LEU A 8 -12.78 -11.60 -2.49
C LEU A 8 -13.95 -11.01 -3.31
N SER A 9 -15.12 -11.67 -3.34
CA SER A 9 -16.26 -11.17 -4.10
C SER A 9 -16.80 -9.83 -3.57
N TYR A 10 -16.63 -9.56 -2.28
CA TYR A 10 -17.05 -8.29 -1.67
C TYR A 10 -15.96 -7.21 -1.72
N LEU A 11 -14.69 -7.63 -1.64
CA LEU A 11 -13.55 -6.74 -1.76
C LEU A 11 -13.47 -6.13 -3.16
N LEU A 12 -13.67 -6.95 -4.21
CA LEU A 12 -13.65 -6.52 -5.61
C LEU A 12 -15.01 -6.06 -6.11
N ASN A 13 -15.65 -5.16 -5.35
CA ASN A 13 -16.86 -4.50 -5.82
C ASN A 13 -16.56 -3.51 -6.96
N LYS A 14 -17.60 -3.03 -7.66
CA LYS A 14 -17.46 -2.11 -8.80
C LYS A 14 -16.61 -0.88 -8.48
N ARG A 15 -16.75 -0.31 -7.26
CA ARG A 15 -16.01 0.88 -6.84
C ARG A 15 -14.51 0.57 -6.67
N ALA A 16 -14.20 -0.55 -6.01
CA ALA A 16 -12.82 -0.99 -5.84
C ALA A 16 -12.14 -1.28 -7.18
N VAL A 17 -12.84 -1.96 -8.11
CA VAL A 17 -12.31 -2.21 -9.45
C VAL A 17 -12.00 -0.89 -10.17
N VAL A 18 -12.93 0.07 -10.19
CA VAL A 18 -12.72 1.37 -10.85
C VAL A 18 -11.51 2.11 -10.27
N ILE A 19 -11.39 2.16 -8.94
CA ILE A 19 -10.29 2.87 -8.26
C ILE A 19 -8.95 2.18 -8.50
N LEU A 20 -8.89 0.85 -8.39
CA LEU A 20 -7.65 0.11 -8.67
C LEU A 20 -7.23 0.23 -10.12
N THR A 21 -8.18 0.14 -11.07
CA THR A 21 -7.89 0.35 -12.49
C THR A 21 -7.37 1.76 -12.74
N ALA A 22 -8.00 2.79 -12.16
CA ALA A 22 -7.50 4.17 -12.29
C ALA A 22 -6.08 4.33 -11.74
N ALA A 23 -5.80 3.76 -10.56
CA ALA A 23 -4.47 3.79 -9.96
C ALA A 23 -3.41 3.10 -10.85
N VAL A 24 -3.74 1.94 -11.43
CA VAL A 24 -2.85 1.22 -12.37
C VAL A 24 -2.60 2.04 -13.63
N VAL A 25 -3.66 2.59 -14.23
CA VAL A 25 -3.57 3.37 -15.47
C VAL A 25 -2.70 4.61 -15.26
N ILE A 26 -2.95 5.37 -14.18
CA ILE A 26 -2.15 6.56 -13.85
C ILE A 26 -0.69 6.19 -13.62
N ALA A 27 -0.42 5.17 -12.79
CA ALA A 27 0.93 4.72 -12.52
C ALA A 27 1.67 4.30 -13.81
N PHE A 28 1.00 3.53 -14.68
CA PHE A 28 1.58 3.09 -15.94
C PHE A 28 1.91 4.26 -16.88
N PHE A 29 0.99 5.21 -17.08
CA PHE A 29 1.22 6.36 -17.95
C PHE A 29 2.37 7.22 -17.44
N VAL A 30 2.47 7.45 -16.12
CA VAL A 30 3.58 8.21 -15.55
C VAL A 30 4.91 7.47 -15.74
N CYS A 31 4.96 6.15 -15.53
CA CYS A 31 6.15 5.35 -15.85
C CYS A 31 6.52 5.48 -17.33
N ALA A 32 5.56 5.38 -18.25
CA ALA A 32 5.83 5.49 -19.68
C ALA A 32 6.38 6.88 -20.06
N ILE A 33 5.79 7.95 -19.53
CA ILE A 33 6.25 9.33 -19.74
C ILE A 33 7.68 9.51 -19.21
N ASN A 34 7.95 9.07 -17.98
CA ASN A 34 9.28 9.20 -17.38
C ASN A 34 10.33 8.38 -18.13
N ALA A 35 9.98 7.18 -18.61
CA ALA A 35 10.87 6.36 -19.43
C ALA A 35 11.18 7.03 -20.78
N ALA A 36 10.19 7.66 -21.41
CA ALA A 36 10.39 8.39 -22.66
C ALA A 36 11.15 9.72 -22.48
N ALA A 37 11.13 10.30 -21.28
CA ALA A 37 11.72 11.59 -20.97
C ALA A 37 13.17 11.54 -20.46
N VAL A 38 13.77 10.35 -20.29
CA VAL A 38 15.18 10.23 -19.89
C VAL A 38 16.12 10.83 -20.93
N ASP A 39 17.09 11.61 -20.47
CA ASP A 39 18.00 12.37 -21.34
C ASP A 39 19.02 11.44 -22.02
N ALA A 40 19.03 11.44 -23.35
CA ALA A 40 19.97 10.65 -24.14
C ALA A 40 21.45 11.03 -23.92
N ALA A 41 21.72 12.23 -23.39
CA ALA A 41 23.07 12.73 -23.08
C ALA A 41 23.65 12.12 -21.80
N LEU A 42 22.82 11.66 -20.86
CA LEU A 42 23.27 11.02 -19.62
C LEU A 42 23.63 9.54 -19.82
N GLY A 43 24.48 9.02 -18.93
CA GLY A 43 24.86 7.61 -18.94
C GLY A 43 23.68 6.69 -18.58
N TYR A 44 23.71 5.43 -19.03
CA TYR A 44 22.59 4.49 -18.80
C TYR A 44 22.27 4.28 -17.31
N ARG A 45 23.28 4.35 -16.43
CA ARG A 45 23.12 4.16 -14.97
C ARG A 45 22.34 5.32 -14.35
N GLU A 46 22.69 6.55 -14.71
CA GLU A 46 22.04 7.76 -14.22
C GLU A 46 20.59 7.82 -14.70
N ASN A 47 20.35 7.54 -15.98
CA ASN A 47 19.01 7.48 -16.54
C ASN A 47 18.14 6.39 -15.90
N ASN A 48 18.69 5.20 -15.61
CA ASN A 48 17.94 4.17 -14.87
C ASN A 48 17.60 4.65 -13.45
N ALA A 49 18.51 5.35 -12.77
CA ALA A 49 18.25 5.90 -11.44
C ALA A 49 17.20 7.02 -11.46
N ILE A 50 17.24 7.92 -12.46
CA ILE A 50 16.25 8.98 -12.65
C ILE A 50 14.88 8.38 -12.96
N TYR A 51 14.81 7.45 -13.91
CA TYR A 51 13.59 6.73 -14.25
C TYR A 51 12.98 6.06 -13.03
N PHE A 52 13.80 5.36 -12.25
CA PHE A 52 13.37 4.72 -11.02
C PHE A 52 12.83 5.74 -10.02
N ARG A 53 13.59 6.75 -9.61
CA ARG A 53 13.19 7.72 -8.57
C ARG A 53 11.89 8.46 -8.93
N THR A 54 11.77 8.93 -10.17
CA THR A 54 10.61 9.69 -10.64
C THR A 54 9.35 8.84 -10.73
N SER A 55 9.46 7.64 -11.31
CA SER A 55 8.32 6.74 -11.49
C SER A 55 7.92 6.05 -10.19
N PHE A 56 8.90 5.62 -9.38
CA PHE A 56 8.67 4.96 -8.10
C PHE A 56 7.92 5.85 -7.12
N THR A 57 8.13 7.16 -7.15
CA THR A 57 7.36 8.11 -6.32
C THR A 57 5.87 8.03 -6.62
N THR A 58 5.48 8.05 -7.90
CA THR A 58 4.07 7.94 -8.30
C THR A 58 3.51 6.56 -7.98
N VAL A 59 4.25 5.51 -8.30
CA VAL A 59 3.88 4.12 -7.97
C VAL A 59 3.67 3.96 -6.47
N LYS A 60 4.54 4.54 -5.64
CA LYS A 60 4.43 4.55 -4.18
C LYS A 60 3.13 5.21 -3.73
N THR A 61 2.86 6.44 -4.20
CA THR A 61 1.64 7.18 -3.85
C THR A 61 0.37 6.42 -4.23
N MET A 62 0.29 5.88 -5.45
CA MET A 62 -0.87 5.12 -5.93
C MET A 62 -1.07 3.82 -5.16
N THR A 63 0.03 3.16 -4.78
CA THR A 63 -0.01 1.92 -4.00
C THR A 63 -0.51 2.16 -2.58
N VAL A 64 -0.01 3.19 -1.90
CA VAL A 64 -0.42 3.52 -0.54
C VAL A 64 -1.88 3.98 -0.52
N PHE A 65 -2.28 4.85 -1.45
CA PHE A 65 -3.68 5.26 -1.60
C PHE A 65 -4.61 4.06 -1.80
N SER A 66 -4.25 3.16 -2.71
CA SER A 66 -5.05 1.95 -2.99
C SER A 66 -5.20 1.07 -1.75
N SER A 67 -4.13 0.91 -0.96
CA SER A 67 -4.18 0.09 0.25
C SER A 67 -5.09 0.70 1.33
N ILE A 68 -4.95 2.00 1.59
CA ILE A 68 -5.82 2.75 2.51
C ILE A 68 -7.28 2.62 2.07
N PHE A 69 -7.55 2.88 0.79
CA PHE A 69 -8.89 2.80 0.23
C PHE A 69 -9.50 1.40 0.37
N LEU A 70 -8.78 0.35 -0.04
CA LEU A 70 -9.28 -1.03 0.00
C LEU A 70 -9.61 -1.47 1.42
N VAL A 71 -8.75 -1.15 2.38
CA VAL A 71 -9.00 -1.51 3.78
C VAL A 71 -10.23 -0.80 4.34
N CYS A 72 -10.34 0.52 4.15
CA CYS A 72 -11.49 1.29 4.62
C CYS A 72 -12.80 0.85 3.95
N ASP A 73 -12.80 0.68 2.62
CA ASP A 73 -14.01 0.27 1.89
C ASP A 73 -14.46 -1.14 2.31
N PHE A 74 -13.52 -2.06 2.49
CA PHE A 74 -13.84 -3.44 2.84
C PHE A 74 -14.31 -3.62 4.28
N PHE A 75 -13.75 -2.87 5.23
CA PHE A 75 -14.17 -2.88 6.63
C PHE A 75 -15.34 -1.94 6.91
N SER A 76 -15.87 -1.26 5.90
CA SER A 76 -17.05 -0.42 6.06
C SER A 76 -18.28 -1.21 6.48
N ALA A 77 -19.20 -0.58 7.21
CA ALA A 77 -20.42 -1.22 7.68
C ALA A 77 -21.26 -1.80 6.51
N LYS A 78 -21.27 -1.10 5.36
CA LYS A 78 -21.98 -1.54 4.14
C LYS A 78 -21.43 -2.84 3.55
N ASN A 79 -20.13 -3.09 3.73
CA ASN A 79 -19.43 -4.28 3.23
C ASN A 79 -19.11 -5.29 4.36
N SER A 80 -19.53 -5.01 5.59
CA SER A 80 -19.33 -5.89 6.75
C SER A 80 -20.52 -6.81 6.92
N GLN A 81 -20.42 -7.99 6.29
CA GLN A 81 -21.48 -9.00 6.33
C GLN A 81 -21.37 -9.85 7.60
N TYR A 82 -21.79 -9.27 8.74
CA TYR A 82 -21.84 -9.95 10.03
C TYR A 82 -22.79 -11.17 10.04
N TYR A 83 -23.74 -11.23 9.10
CA TYR A 83 -24.58 -12.41 8.89
C TYR A 83 -23.77 -13.69 8.63
N TYR A 84 -22.60 -13.61 7.97
CA TYR A 84 -21.74 -14.78 7.78
C TYR A 84 -21.11 -15.30 9.07
N LEU A 85 -20.85 -14.42 10.06
CA LEU A 85 -20.40 -14.85 11.38
C LEU A 85 -21.51 -15.63 12.10
N ILE A 86 -22.74 -15.16 11.99
CA ILE A 86 -23.93 -15.71 12.68
C ILE A 86 -24.40 -17.01 12.02
N SER A 87 -24.44 -17.07 10.68
CA SER A 87 -25.02 -18.21 9.95
C SER A 87 -24.06 -19.37 9.69
N CYS A 88 -22.75 -19.16 9.85
CA CYS A 88 -21.74 -20.18 9.56
C CYS A 88 -20.86 -20.54 10.77
N ASP A 89 -21.22 -20.08 11.97
CA ASP A 89 -20.51 -20.34 13.23
C ASP A 89 -18.99 -20.10 13.12
N VAL A 90 -18.61 -18.97 12.52
CA VAL A 90 -17.22 -18.58 12.32
C VAL A 90 -16.78 -17.73 13.50
N SER A 91 -15.65 -18.06 14.14
CA SER A 91 -15.11 -17.24 15.21
C SER A 91 -14.72 -15.84 14.71
N ARG A 92 -14.94 -14.81 15.54
CA ARG A 92 -14.63 -13.41 15.21
C ARG A 92 -13.17 -13.20 14.82
N VAL A 93 -12.24 -13.87 15.52
CA VAL A 93 -10.81 -13.87 15.19
C VAL A 93 -10.59 -14.41 13.79
N LYS A 94 -11.12 -15.59 13.47
CA LYS A 94 -10.95 -16.23 12.15
C LYS A 94 -11.52 -15.36 11.03
N TYR A 95 -12.68 -14.74 11.25
CA TYR A 95 -13.27 -13.82 10.29
C TYR A 95 -12.38 -12.60 10.06
N PHE A 96 -11.91 -11.94 11.11
CA PHE A 96 -11.04 -10.78 11.00
C PHE A 96 -9.73 -11.12 10.28
N THR A 97 -9.06 -12.19 10.69
CA THR A 97 -7.76 -12.57 10.13
C THR A 97 -7.86 -12.97 8.67
N THR A 98 -8.88 -13.75 8.28
CA THR A 98 -9.08 -14.12 6.87
C THR A 98 -9.51 -12.94 6.01
N LYS A 99 -10.30 -12.00 6.56
CA LYS A 99 -10.68 -10.76 5.89
C LYS A 99 -9.45 -9.90 5.60
N LEU A 100 -8.61 -9.66 6.60
CA LEU A 100 -7.37 -8.91 6.43
C LEU A 100 -6.38 -9.62 5.49
N TYR A 101 -6.19 -10.93 5.66
CA TYR A 101 -5.34 -11.73 4.77
C TYR A 101 -5.76 -11.61 3.30
N THR A 102 -7.07 -11.58 3.03
CA THR A 102 -7.59 -11.37 1.67
C THR A 102 -7.17 -10.01 1.10
N VAL A 103 -7.20 -8.94 1.90
CA VAL A 103 -6.74 -7.61 1.48
C VAL A 103 -5.23 -7.60 1.23
N VAL A 104 -4.45 -8.21 2.12
CA VAL A 104 -2.99 -8.29 1.99
C VAL A 104 -2.60 -9.07 0.73
N LEU A 105 -3.29 -10.17 0.41
CA LEU A 105 -3.07 -10.92 -0.83
C LEU A 105 -3.40 -10.09 -2.07
N LEU A 106 -4.53 -9.37 -2.07
CA LEU A 106 -4.88 -8.49 -3.19
C LEU A 106 -3.84 -7.38 -3.36
N GLN A 107 -3.37 -6.80 -2.24
CA GLN A 107 -2.31 -5.79 -2.25
C GLN A 107 -1.00 -6.34 -2.81
N ALA A 108 -0.61 -7.56 -2.46
CA ALA A 108 0.58 -8.22 -3.01
C ALA A 108 0.47 -8.39 -4.54
N GLY A 109 -0.69 -8.86 -5.02
CA GLY A 109 -0.95 -8.97 -6.47
C GLY A 109 -0.94 -7.61 -7.17
N PHE A 110 -1.48 -6.57 -6.54
CA PHE A 110 -1.49 -5.21 -7.05
C PHE A 110 -0.07 -4.63 -7.18
N VAL A 111 0.77 -4.79 -6.14
CA VAL A 111 2.18 -4.36 -6.18
C VAL A 111 2.96 -5.11 -7.24
N LEU A 112 2.74 -6.43 -7.38
CA LEU A 112 3.36 -7.24 -8.43
C LEU A 112 2.96 -6.75 -9.83
N LEU A 113 1.69 -6.44 -10.05
CA LEU A 113 1.22 -5.88 -11.32
C LEU A 113 1.92 -4.54 -11.63
N LEU A 114 2.01 -3.64 -10.65
CA LEU A 114 2.71 -2.37 -10.83
C LEU A 114 4.22 -2.56 -11.09
N TYR A 115 4.86 -3.53 -10.46
CA TYR A 115 6.25 -3.90 -10.75
C TYR A 115 6.42 -4.35 -12.21
N LEU A 116 5.54 -5.24 -12.70
CA LEU A 116 5.59 -5.70 -14.07
C LEU A 116 5.37 -4.55 -15.07
N LEU A 117 4.42 -3.66 -14.80
CA LEU A 117 4.13 -2.49 -15.64
C LEU A 117 5.26 -1.46 -15.63
N PHE A 118 5.89 -1.23 -14.47
CA PHE A 118 7.08 -0.39 -14.35
C PHE A 118 8.22 -0.93 -15.22
N ASN A 119 8.49 -2.23 -15.18
CA ASN A 119 9.55 -2.82 -16.01
C ASN A 119 9.18 -2.79 -17.49
N PHE A 120 7.91 -3.08 -17.82
CA PHE A 120 7.42 -3.02 -19.19
C PHE A 120 7.55 -1.61 -19.78
N ALA A 121 7.19 -0.57 -19.04
CA ALA A 121 7.37 0.81 -19.47
C ALA A 121 8.85 1.15 -19.70
N GLY A 122 9.75 0.72 -18.81
CA GLY A 122 11.19 0.88 -18.97
C GLY A 122 11.69 0.23 -20.26
N VAL A 123 11.36 -1.03 -20.50
CA VAL A 123 11.78 -1.75 -21.72
C VAL A 123 11.16 -1.15 -22.99
N ALA A 124 9.90 -0.75 -22.96
CA ALA A 124 9.18 -0.29 -24.14
C ALA A 124 9.55 1.15 -24.57
N PHE A 125 9.84 2.03 -23.61
CA PHE A 125 10.03 3.46 -23.87
C PHE A 125 11.45 3.97 -23.58
N TYR A 126 12.33 3.17 -22.96
CA TYR A 126 13.73 3.50 -22.71
C TYR A 126 14.69 2.42 -23.22
N ALA A 127 15.30 2.66 -24.39
CA ALA A 127 16.12 1.66 -25.10
C ALA A 127 17.34 1.11 -24.33
N LYS A 128 17.86 1.86 -23.36
CA LYS A 128 19.02 1.45 -22.53
C LYS A 128 18.60 1.03 -21.11
N TYR A 129 17.32 0.67 -20.93
CA TYR A 129 16.81 0.18 -19.65
C TYR A 129 17.56 -1.07 -19.20
N VAL A 130 17.94 -1.09 -17.92
CA VAL A 130 18.61 -2.24 -17.30
C VAL A 130 17.83 -2.66 -16.08
N PHE A 131 17.44 -3.93 -16.04
CA PHE A 131 16.84 -4.53 -14.86
C PHE A 131 17.83 -4.53 -13.69
N ASP A 132 17.38 -4.05 -12.54
CA ASP A 132 18.19 -3.96 -11.32
C ASP A 132 17.49 -4.67 -10.16
N ALA A 133 18.20 -5.59 -9.50
CA ALA A 133 17.69 -6.34 -8.36
C ALA A 133 17.28 -5.43 -7.18
N ARG A 134 17.86 -4.22 -7.07
CA ARG A 134 17.46 -3.23 -6.08
C ARG A 134 16.01 -2.80 -6.26
N VAL A 135 15.51 -2.73 -7.50
CA VAL A 135 14.11 -2.39 -7.79
C VAL A 135 13.17 -3.44 -7.20
N VAL A 136 13.51 -4.73 -7.27
CA VAL A 136 12.70 -5.81 -6.68
C VAL A 136 12.58 -5.60 -5.17
N PHE A 137 13.70 -5.30 -4.51
CA PHE A 137 13.72 -5.02 -3.08
C PHE A 137 12.89 -3.77 -2.73
N SER A 138 13.01 -2.68 -3.50
CA SER A 138 12.21 -1.47 -3.31
C SER A 138 10.70 -1.73 -3.45
N PHE A 139 10.27 -2.60 -4.37
CA PHE A 139 8.86 -2.99 -4.49
C PHE A 139 8.40 -3.90 -3.34
N PHE A 140 9.27 -4.75 -2.79
CA PHE A 140 9.00 -5.51 -1.57
C PHE A 140 8.83 -4.57 -0.37
N CYS A 141 9.72 -3.58 -0.20
CA CYS A 141 9.57 -2.53 0.81
C CYS A 141 8.29 -1.72 0.59
N LEU A 142 7.94 -1.39 -0.65
CA LEU A 142 6.67 -0.73 -0.97
C LEU A 142 5.45 -1.56 -0.56
N PHE A 143 5.48 -2.88 -0.74
CA PHE A 143 4.42 -3.76 -0.26
C PHE A 143 4.26 -3.68 1.28
N ILE A 144 5.36 -3.80 2.03
CA ILE A 144 5.35 -3.65 3.50
C ILE A 144 4.80 -2.27 3.88
N TYR A 145 5.26 -1.23 3.20
CA TYR A 145 4.85 0.15 3.43
C TYR A 145 3.34 0.35 3.23
N ALA A 146 2.80 -0.19 2.14
CA ALA A 146 1.38 -0.13 1.84
C ALA A 146 0.54 -0.87 2.88
N VAL A 147 0.96 -2.07 3.29
CA VAL A 147 0.28 -2.84 4.36
C VAL A 147 0.24 -2.07 5.67
N TYR A 148 1.34 -1.41 6.05
CA TYR A 148 1.39 -0.56 7.24
C TYR A 148 0.34 0.56 7.17
N TYR A 149 0.27 1.32 6.07
CA TYR A 149 -0.72 2.41 5.94
C TYR A 149 -2.15 1.90 5.83
N GLY A 150 -2.39 0.74 5.22
CA GLY A 150 -3.69 0.08 5.23
C GLY A 150 -4.14 -0.28 6.65
N LEU A 151 -3.25 -0.82 7.47
CA LEU A 151 -3.54 -1.15 8.88
C LEU A 151 -3.73 0.10 9.75
N ALA A 152 -2.96 1.16 9.50
CA ALA A 152 -3.17 2.45 10.14
C ALA A 152 -4.57 3.00 9.79
N ALA A 153 -4.95 2.91 8.51
CA ALA A 153 -6.29 3.30 8.07
C ALA A 153 -7.39 2.50 8.73
N LEU A 154 -7.18 1.19 8.93
CA LEU A 154 -8.12 0.35 9.67
C LEU A 154 -8.29 0.85 11.11
N ALA A 155 -7.19 1.18 11.79
CA ALA A 155 -7.22 1.61 13.19
C ALA A 155 -8.07 2.89 13.34
N PHE A 156 -7.79 3.89 12.51
CA PHE A 156 -8.58 5.13 12.49
C PHE A 156 -10.02 4.90 12.05
N TYR A 157 -10.26 4.02 11.06
CA TYR A 157 -11.61 3.72 10.60
C TYR A 157 -12.42 3.02 11.70
N GLN A 158 -11.80 2.11 12.45
CA GLN A 158 -12.43 1.42 13.55
C GLN A 158 -12.76 2.39 14.69
N ALA A 159 -11.91 3.37 14.99
CA ALA A 159 -12.16 4.39 16.00
C ALA A 159 -13.26 5.39 15.59
N LEU A 160 -13.21 5.90 14.35
CA LEU A 160 -14.06 7.03 13.92
C LEU A 160 -15.29 6.62 13.11
N LYS A 161 -15.34 5.38 12.60
CA LYS A 161 -16.40 4.84 11.73
C LYS A 161 -16.70 5.68 10.49
N ASN A 162 -15.73 6.45 10.00
CA ASN A 162 -15.92 7.43 8.94
C ASN A 162 -14.96 7.20 7.77
N ASN A 163 -15.46 7.27 6.54
CA ASN A 163 -14.64 7.13 5.33
C ASN A 163 -13.69 8.33 5.10
N TYR A 164 -13.91 9.49 5.73
CA TYR A 164 -12.95 10.61 5.68
C TYR A 164 -11.58 10.26 6.28
N VAL A 165 -11.49 9.16 7.04
CA VAL A 165 -10.21 8.56 7.48
C VAL A 165 -9.26 8.30 6.32
N ILE A 166 -9.78 7.99 5.13
CA ILE A 166 -8.95 7.78 3.94
C ILE A 166 -8.09 9.02 3.65
N ILE A 167 -8.71 10.21 3.69
CA ILE A 167 -8.01 11.47 3.44
C ILE A 167 -6.97 11.74 4.54
N PHE A 168 -7.38 11.54 5.80
CA PHE A 168 -6.50 11.80 6.94
C PHE A 168 -5.26 10.89 6.94
N VAL A 169 -5.42 9.59 6.72
CA VAL A 169 -4.29 8.63 6.73
C VAL A 169 -3.42 8.83 5.50
N PHE A 170 -4.01 9.20 4.36
CA PHE A 170 -3.24 9.57 3.19
C PHE A 170 -2.44 10.86 3.42
N PHE A 171 -2.98 11.84 4.15
CA PHE A 171 -2.23 13.00 4.59
C PHE A 171 -1.09 12.62 5.54
N LEU A 172 -1.29 11.69 6.49
CA LEU A 172 -0.21 11.18 7.34
C LEU A 172 0.92 10.51 6.52
N HIS A 173 0.56 9.84 5.42
CA HIS A 173 1.53 9.32 4.47
C HIS A 173 2.34 10.43 3.79
N LEU A 174 1.69 11.48 3.30
CA LEU A 174 2.41 12.60 2.67
C LEU A 174 3.25 13.36 3.69
N PHE A 175 2.72 13.55 4.91
CA PHE A 175 3.41 14.21 6.00
C PHE A 175 4.67 13.45 6.39
N SER A 176 4.64 12.11 6.46
CA SER A 176 5.85 11.31 6.73
C SER A 176 6.90 11.42 5.64
N VAL A 177 6.55 11.79 4.42
CA VAL A 177 7.55 12.09 3.37
C VAL A 177 8.18 13.46 3.63
N ILE A 178 7.36 14.48 3.90
CA ILE A 178 7.82 15.87 4.10
C ILE A 178 8.71 16.01 5.33
N THR A 179 8.33 15.42 6.47
CA THR A 179 9.06 15.63 7.73
C THR A 179 10.39 14.89 7.82
N ASN A 180 10.71 14.05 6.84
CA ASN A 180 11.82 13.10 6.92
C ASN A 180 12.91 13.30 5.86
N GLU A 181 12.80 14.34 5.03
CA GLU A 181 13.89 14.74 4.14
C GLU A 181 15.12 15.22 4.91
N GLU A 182 14.95 15.81 6.10
CA GLU A 182 16.07 16.38 6.89
C GLU A 182 16.56 15.47 8.03
N ASN A 183 15.78 14.45 8.42
CA ASN A 183 16.12 13.43 9.43
C ASN A 183 16.74 13.97 10.75
N GLU A 184 16.31 15.16 11.20
CA GLU A 184 16.76 15.81 12.43
C GLU A 184 15.59 16.11 13.39
N GLY A 185 15.90 16.15 14.69
CA GLY A 185 14.97 16.54 15.75
C GLY A 185 13.67 15.72 15.81
N LEU A 186 12.54 16.41 15.67
CA LEU A 186 11.19 15.87 15.84
C LEU A 186 10.83 14.83 14.75
N GLY A 187 11.41 14.95 13.54
CA GLY A 187 11.21 13.99 12.45
C GLY A 187 11.67 12.58 12.81
N ARG A 188 12.79 12.44 13.54
CA ARG A 188 13.28 11.13 14.02
C ARG A 188 12.33 10.46 15.00
N ILE A 189 11.71 11.23 15.90
CA ILE A 189 10.73 10.69 16.85
C ILE A 189 9.48 10.26 16.11
N LEU A 190 9.01 11.08 15.16
CA LEU A 190 7.86 10.72 14.33
C LEU A 190 8.11 9.44 13.52
N ASN A 191 9.33 9.20 13.03
CA ASN A 191 9.68 7.97 12.32
C ASN A 191 9.59 6.68 13.14
N CYS A 192 9.61 6.78 14.47
CA CYS A 192 9.36 5.62 15.32
C CYS A 192 7.92 5.13 15.18
N PHE A 193 6.99 5.99 14.75
CA PHE A 193 5.56 5.70 14.70
C PHE A 193 4.99 5.77 13.29
N LEU A 194 5.38 6.77 12.50
CA LEU A 194 5.00 7.01 11.11
C LEU A 194 6.08 6.45 10.19
N LEU A 195 5.75 5.40 9.46
CA LEU A 195 6.72 4.81 8.57
C LEU A 195 7.05 5.77 7.42
N TYR A 196 8.32 5.80 7.02
CA TYR A 196 8.79 6.54 5.85
C TYR A 196 9.55 5.59 4.92
N LEU A 197 9.23 5.65 3.63
CA LEU A 197 9.93 4.96 2.56
C LEU A 197 10.55 6.02 1.65
N ASP A 198 11.88 6.02 1.55
CA ASP A 198 12.61 7.04 0.80
C ASP A 198 12.39 6.93 -0.72
N THR A 199 12.99 7.85 -1.47
CA THR A 199 12.92 7.86 -2.94
C THR A 199 13.71 6.72 -3.59
N GLU A 200 14.59 6.06 -2.84
CA GLU A 200 15.34 4.89 -3.28
C GLU A 200 14.59 3.56 -2.98
N GLY A 201 13.48 3.65 -2.26
CA GLY A 201 12.68 2.50 -1.86
C GLY A 201 13.24 1.76 -0.65
N ASN A 202 13.99 2.43 0.22
CA ASN A 202 14.53 1.88 1.46
C ASN A 202 13.85 2.47 2.70
N PHE A 203 13.88 1.69 3.79
CA PHE A 203 13.43 2.13 5.11
C PHE A 203 14.62 2.69 5.92
N PRO A 204 14.52 3.90 6.51
CA PRO A 204 15.61 4.48 7.31
C PRO A 204 16.01 3.63 8.52
N TYR A 205 15.05 2.94 9.15
CA TYR A 205 15.26 2.11 10.35
C TYR A 205 15.24 0.60 10.05
N HIS A 206 15.56 0.22 8.81
CA HIS A 206 15.55 -1.16 8.30
C HIS A 206 14.12 -1.76 8.23
N PRO A 207 13.86 -2.75 7.34
CA PRO A 207 12.57 -3.44 7.27
C PRO A 207 12.03 -4.05 8.58
N TYR A 208 12.90 -4.37 9.56
CA TYR A 208 12.48 -4.99 10.82
C TYR A 208 11.62 -4.06 11.68
N HIS A 209 11.92 -2.75 11.70
CA HIS A 209 11.10 -1.75 12.39
C HIS A 209 9.69 -1.68 11.78
N ALA A 210 9.60 -1.74 10.45
CA ALA A 210 8.32 -1.76 9.75
C ALA A 210 7.47 -2.99 10.08
N LEU A 211 8.11 -4.17 10.15
CA LEU A 211 7.41 -5.40 10.54
C LEU A 211 6.91 -5.34 11.99
N LEU A 212 7.69 -4.78 12.91
CA LEU A 212 7.25 -4.58 14.30
C LEU A 212 6.00 -3.69 14.35
N LEU A 213 6.01 -2.56 13.66
CA LEU A 213 4.85 -1.65 13.62
C LEU A 213 3.62 -2.31 12.99
N ILE A 214 3.79 -3.13 11.95
CA ILE A 214 2.70 -3.93 11.37
C ILE A 214 2.11 -4.90 12.39
N VAL A 215 2.95 -5.61 13.17
CA VAL A 215 2.48 -6.53 14.21
C VAL A 215 1.72 -5.81 15.32
N LEU A 216 2.21 -4.63 15.73
CA LEU A 216 1.53 -3.80 16.74
C LEU A 216 0.17 -3.30 16.21
N LEU A 217 0.12 -2.77 15.00
CA LEU A 217 -1.12 -2.31 14.38
C LEU A 217 -2.10 -3.46 14.14
N PHE A 218 -1.62 -4.64 13.72
CA PHE A 218 -2.46 -5.82 13.57
C PHE A 218 -3.11 -6.21 14.90
N SER A 219 -2.31 -6.29 15.96
CA SER A 219 -2.78 -6.64 17.30
C SER A 219 -3.81 -5.64 17.81
N PHE A 220 -3.54 -4.34 17.64
CA PHE A 220 -4.47 -3.27 18.01
C PHE A 220 -5.80 -3.38 17.27
N ASN A 221 -5.77 -3.55 15.94
CA ASN A 221 -6.97 -3.69 15.14
C ASN A 221 -7.77 -4.96 15.44
N LEU A 222 -7.09 -6.05 15.82
CA LEU A 222 -7.76 -7.29 16.22
C LEU A 222 -8.49 -7.09 17.54
N LEU A 223 -7.83 -6.54 18.58
CA LEU A 223 -8.44 -6.28 19.88
C LEU A 223 -9.68 -5.38 19.73
N PHE A 224 -9.53 -4.26 19.03
CA PHE A 224 -10.63 -3.34 18.78
C PHE A 224 -11.77 -4.00 17.99
N PHE A 225 -11.47 -4.91 17.06
CA PHE A 225 -12.51 -5.65 16.34
C PHE A 225 -13.27 -6.63 17.24
N LEU A 226 -12.59 -7.26 18.21
CA LEU A 226 -13.20 -8.21 19.14
C LEU A 226 -14.13 -7.51 20.14
N ASP A 227 -13.77 -6.30 20.59
CA ASP A 227 -14.53 -5.49 21.54
C ASP A 227 -15.83 -4.91 20.97
N LYS A 228 -16.08 -5.03 19.66
CA LYS A 228 -17.35 -4.58 19.09
C LYS A 228 -18.49 -5.48 19.56
N ASP A 229 -19.47 -4.88 20.22
CA ASP A 229 -20.79 -5.51 20.40
C ASP A 229 -21.46 -5.69 19.03
N LEU A 230 -22.05 -6.89 18.83
CA LEU A 230 -22.82 -7.23 17.62
C LEU A 230 -24.29 -6.89 17.81
#